data_AF-A0A432ZHH4-F1
#
_entry.id   AF-A0A432ZHH4-F1
#
_cell.length_a   1.000
_cell.length_b   1.000
_cell.length_c   1.000
_cell.angle_alpha   90.00
_cell.angle_beta   90.00
_cell.angle_gamma   90.00
#
_symmetry.space_group_name_H-M   'P 1'
#
loop_
_entity.id
_entity.type
_entity.pdbx_description
1 polymer ?
#
loop_
_entity_poly.entity_id
_entity_poly.type
_entity_poly.pdbx_seq_one_letter_code
_entity_poly.pdbx_strand_id
1 'polypeptide(L)'
;MAKWNPEAQHTSLKYNAYIYLLQGLFFSALLGNSLAENYALDLGWLVDGVVITLVAVFIYFTARLARNNHRCSGGWREMLGLYDDEYMRDVVRTANSCALLALLVTIFMGLLLGGADKLGFEQNWLSLGRFTMLQIAIGSITWAMTILVSLRDGAEE
;
A
#
# COMPACT_ATOMS: atom_id res chain seq x y z
N MET A 1 -9.77 24.32 -19.82
CA MET A 1 -9.53 23.06 -19.09
C MET A 1 -9.89 23.27 -17.64
N ALA A 2 -10.68 22.38 -17.02
CA ALA A 2 -11.15 22.57 -15.65
C ALA A 2 -9.95 22.55 -14.68
N LYS A 3 -9.80 23.59 -13.87
CA LYS A 3 -8.78 23.65 -12.82
C LYS A 3 -9.05 22.52 -11.82
N TRP A 4 -8.07 21.66 -11.58
CA TRP A 4 -8.19 20.62 -10.56
C TRP A 4 -8.03 21.30 -9.19
N ASN A 5 -9.14 21.48 -8.48
CA ASN A 5 -9.16 22.23 -7.23
C ASN A 5 -8.21 21.58 -6.18
N PRO A 6 -7.39 22.35 -5.44
CA PRO A 6 -6.53 21.80 -4.38
C PRO A 6 -7.26 20.94 -3.35
N GLU A 7 -8.48 21.30 -2.94
CA GLU A 7 -9.29 20.47 -2.01
C GLU A 7 -9.66 19.11 -2.60
N ALA A 8 -9.92 19.08 -3.92
CA ALA A 8 -10.19 17.84 -4.64
C ALA A 8 -8.94 16.97 -4.74
N GLN A 9 -7.77 17.58 -4.96
CA GLN A 9 -6.45 16.91 -4.95
C GLN A 9 -6.16 16.28 -3.58
N HIS A 10 -6.31 17.06 -2.51
CA HIS A 10 -6.14 16.58 -1.13
C HIS A 10 -7.03 15.36 -0.84
N THR A 11 -8.32 15.48 -1.18
CA THR A 11 -9.31 14.43 -0.93
C THR A 11 -8.99 13.17 -1.73
N SER A 12 -8.66 13.32 -3.01
CA SER A 12 -8.24 12.20 -3.88
C SER A 12 -6.99 11.51 -3.34
N LEU A 13 -5.95 12.27 -2.98
CA LEU A 13 -4.70 11.73 -2.46
C LEU A 13 -4.90 10.95 -1.16
N LYS A 14 -5.73 11.48 -0.24
CA LYS A 14 -6.11 10.80 1.00
C LYS A 14 -6.86 9.49 0.74
N TYR A 15 -7.78 9.49 -0.23
CA TYR A 15 -8.50 8.26 -0.59
C TYR A 15 -7.58 7.22 -1.22
N ASN A 16 -6.66 7.63 -2.10
CA ASN A 16 -5.67 6.72 -2.65
C ASN A 16 -4.81 6.12 -1.54
N ALA A 17 -4.38 6.91 -0.56
CA ALA A 17 -3.65 6.37 0.59
C ALA A 17 -4.45 5.26 1.32
N TYR A 18 -5.75 5.43 1.55
CA TYR A 18 -6.57 4.37 2.16
C TYR A 18 -6.70 3.12 1.27
N ILE A 19 -6.83 3.28 -0.05
CA ILE A 19 -6.89 2.16 -1.00
C ILE A 19 -5.59 1.34 -0.95
N TYR A 20 -4.44 2.02 -1.00
CA TYR A 20 -3.13 1.37 -0.88
C TYR A 20 -2.93 0.72 0.49
N LEU A 21 -3.40 1.35 1.57
CA LEU A 21 -3.36 0.75 2.90
C LEU A 21 -4.17 -0.55 2.96
N LEU A 22 -5.39 -0.55 2.44
CA LEU A 22 -6.24 -1.75 2.38
C LEU A 22 -5.61 -2.85 1.53
N GLN A 23 -5.02 -2.50 0.39
CA GLN A 23 -4.27 -3.45 -0.43
C GLN A 23 -3.09 -4.05 0.34
N GLY A 24 -2.31 -3.22 1.04
CA GLY A 24 -1.18 -3.67 1.83
C GLY A 24 -1.59 -4.61 2.96
N LEU A 25 -2.69 -4.31 3.67
CA LEU A 25 -3.27 -5.17 4.69
C LEU A 25 -3.77 -6.50 4.12
N PHE A 26 -4.40 -6.48 2.94
CA PHE A 26 -4.87 -7.68 2.26
C PHE A 26 -3.71 -8.64 1.94
N PHE A 27 -2.64 -8.14 1.34
CA PHE A 27 -1.46 -8.96 1.05
C PHE A 27 -0.71 -9.39 2.32
N SER A 28 -0.75 -8.59 3.38
CA SER A 28 -0.19 -8.97 4.68
C SER A 28 -0.98 -10.13 5.31
N ALA A 29 -2.31 -10.12 5.22
CA ALA A 29 -3.16 -11.21 5.71
C ALA A 29 -2.91 -12.52 4.94
N LEU A 30 -2.82 -12.46 3.61
CA LEU A 30 -2.48 -13.61 2.78
C LEU A 30 -1.08 -14.16 3.08
N LEU A 31 -0.10 -13.27 3.25
CA LEU A 31 1.25 -13.65 3.63
C LEU A 31 1.26 -14.33 5.01
N GLY A 32 0.55 -13.77 5.99
CA GLY A 32 0.40 -14.33 7.33
C GLY A 32 -0.19 -15.74 7.29
N ASN A 33 -1.23 -15.96 6.49
CA ASN A 33 -1.82 -17.29 6.28
C ASN A 33 -0.82 -18.27 5.67
N SER A 34 -0.14 -17.85 4.59
CA SER A 34 0.82 -18.70 3.89
C SER A 34 2.02 -19.07 4.78
N LEU A 35 2.40 -18.19 5.73
CA LEU A 35 3.41 -18.50 6.74
C LEU A 35 2.86 -19.43 7.83
N ALA A 36 1.62 -19.23 8.29
CA ALA A 36 0.98 -20.09 9.29
C ALA A 36 0.81 -21.54 8.80
N GLU A 37 0.49 -21.73 7.52
CA GLU A 37 0.41 -23.04 6.88
C GLU A 37 1.76 -23.81 6.96
N ASN A 38 2.91 -23.12 6.88
CA ASN A 38 4.21 -23.78 7.05
C ASN A 38 4.41 -24.35 8.45
N TYR A 39 3.76 -23.76 9.46
CA TYR A 39 3.85 -24.18 10.85
C TYR A 39 2.67 -25.10 11.24
N ALA A 40 1.89 -25.59 10.27
CA ALA A 40 0.71 -26.42 10.48
C ALA A 40 -0.34 -25.78 11.44
N LEU A 41 -0.42 -24.45 11.46
CA LEU A 41 -1.44 -23.71 12.20
C LEU A 41 -2.67 -23.49 11.31
N ASP A 42 -3.84 -23.94 11.76
CA ASP A 42 -5.11 -23.68 11.07
C ASP A 42 -5.67 -22.31 11.46
N LEU A 43 -5.33 -21.29 10.67
CA LEU A 43 -5.85 -19.93 10.78
C LEU A 43 -6.80 -19.58 9.63
N GLY A 44 -7.22 -20.55 8.82
CA GLY A 44 -7.93 -20.31 7.56
C GLY A 44 -9.21 -19.50 7.77
N TRP A 45 -10.05 -19.89 8.73
CA TRP A 45 -11.31 -19.19 9.02
C TRP A 45 -11.12 -17.74 9.49
N LEU A 46 -10.04 -17.46 10.22
CA LEU A 46 -9.72 -16.11 10.71
C LEU A 46 -9.24 -15.23 9.57
N VAL A 47 -8.36 -15.77 8.72
CA VAL A 47 -7.83 -15.08 7.54
C VAL A 47 -8.96 -14.79 6.56
N ASP A 48 -9.83 -15.77 6.29
CA ASP A 48 -10.99 -15.59 5.42
C ASP A 48 -11.89 -14.46 5.94
N GLY A 49 -12.17 -14.43 7.25
CA GLY A 49 -12.94 -13.35 7.88
C GLY A 49 -12.29 -11.97 7.70
N VAL A 50 -10.97 -11.88 7.91
CA VAL A 50 -10.21 -10.64 7.71
C VAL A 50 -10.23 -10.21 6.24
N VAL A 51 -9.99 -11.13 5.32
CA VAL A 51 -9.96 -10.86 3.88
C VAL A 51 -11.34 -10.41 3.38
N ILE A 52 -12.41 -11.10 3.76
CA ILE A 52 -13.78 -10.72 3.41
C ILE A 52 -14.09 -9.31 3.93
N THR A 53 -13.70 -9.02 5.18
CA THR A 53 -13.90 -7.70 5.78
C THR A 53 -13.12 -6.62 5.01
N LEU A 54 -11.85 -6.86 4.69
CA LEU A 54 -11.02 -5.94 3.91
C LEU A 54 -11.60 -5.69 2.52
N VAL A 55 -12.10 -6.73 1.85
CA VAL A 55 -12.76 -6.61 0.54
C VAL A 55 -14.06 -5.81 0.64
N ALA A 56 -14.88 -6.06 1.66
CA ALA A 56 -16.11 -5.28 1.88
C ALA A 56 -15.81 -3.79 2.13
N VAL A 57 -14.78 -3.51 2.93
CA VAL A 57 -14.32 -2.13 3.18
C VAL A 57 -13.78 -1.50 1.89
N PHE A 58 -12.98 -2.24 1.11
CA PHE A 58 -12.46 -1.77 -0.18
C PHE A 58 -13.59 -1.43 -1.17
N ILE A 59 -14.60 -2.29 -1.28
CA ILE A 59 -15.78 -2.05 -2.13
C ILE A 59 -16.52 -0.80 -1.64
N TYR A 60 -16.72 -0.66 -0.33
CA TYR A 60 -17.37 0.52 0.25
C TYR A 60 -16.63 1.82 -0.09
N PHE A 61 -15.31 1.86 0.11
CA PHE A 61 -14.49 3.04 -0.22
C PHE A 61 -14.49 3.35 -1.71
N THR A 62 -14.35 2.33 -2.55
CA THR A 62 -14.34 2.50 -4.01
C THR A 62 -15.71 2.98 -4.52
N ALA A 63 -16.82 2.41 -4.02
CA ALA A 63 -18.17 2.82 -4.37
C ALA A 63 -18.48 4.25 -3.89
N ARG A 64 -18.02 4.62 -2.69
CA ARG A 64 -18.13 5.99 -2.16
C ARG A 64 -17.37 6.98 -3.03
N LEU A 65 -16.16 6.63 -3.47
CA LEU A 65 -15.35 7.45 -4.36
C LEU A 65 -16.00 7.60 -5.74
N ALA A 66 -16.51 6.50 -6.30
CA ALA A 66 -17.20 6.49 -7.59
C ALA A 66 -18.46 7.39 -7.59
N ARG A 67 -19.18 7.47 -6.46
CA ARG A 67 -20.33 8.39 -6.32
C ARG A 67 -19.92 9.86 -6.20
N ASN A 68 -18.78 10.15 -5.59
CA ASN A 68 -18.25 11.52 -5.44
C ASN A 68 -17.37 11.97 -6.62
N ASN A 69 -17.23 11.14 -7.66
CA ASN A 69 -16.18 11.22 -8.68
C ASN A 69 -16.26 12.46 -9.59
N HIS A 70 -17.44 13.09 -9.70
CA HIS A 70 -17.62 14.32 -10.48
C HIS A 70 -16.88 15.54 -9.91
N ARG A 71 -16.36 15.47 -8.67
CA ARG A 71 -15.64 16.56 -8.02
C ARG A 71 -14.18 16.28 -7.68
N CYS A 72 -13.72 15.02 -7.79
CA CYS A 72 -12.46 14.59 -7.19
C CYS A 72 -11.39 14.07 -8.16
N SER A 73 -11.71 13.77 -9.43
CA SER A 73 -10.77 13.06 -10.31
C SER A 73 -9.83 13.98 -11.09
N GLY A 74 -8.52 13.80 -10.89
CA GLY A 74 -7.50 14.30 -11.83
C GLY A 74 -7.40 13.43 -13.10
N GLY A 75 -8.12 12.30 -13.12
CA GLY A 75 -8.10 11.33 -14.21
C GLY A 75 -6.70 10.74 -14.36
N TRP A 76 -6.15 10.80 -15.58
CA TRP A 76 -4.77 10.36 -15.84
C TRP A 76 -3.72 11.20 -15.08
N ARG A 77 -4.01 12.46 -14.74
CA ARG A 77 -3.08 13.34 -14.02
C ARG A 77 -2.79 12.81 -12.62
N GLU A 78 -3.80 12.27 -11.97
CA GLU A 78 -3.71 11.65 -10.65
C GLU A 78 -2.84 10.39 -10.70
N MET A 79 -3.01 9.55 -11.72
CA MET A 79 -2.20 8.35 -11.93
C MET A 79 -0.72 8.66 -12.19
N LEU A 80 -0.42 9.81 -12.81
CA LEU A 80 0.94 10.27 -13.07
C LEU A 80 1.52 11.15 -11.94
N GLY A 81 0.75 11.43 -10.88
CA GLY A 81 1.17 12.31 -9.80
C GLY A 81 1.33 13.78 -10.21
N LEU A 82 0.63 14.23 -11.26
CA LEU A 82 0.68 15.59 -11.80
C LEU A 82 -0.31 16.53 -11.08
N TYR A 83 -0.05 16.72 -9.79
CA TYR A 83 -0.78 17.66 -8.93
C TYR A 83 -0.46 19.11 -9.31
N ASP A 84 -1.51 19.96 -9.40
CA ASP A 84 -1.32 21.40 -9.62
C ASP A 84 -0.78 22.09 -8.37
N ASP A 85 -1.15 21.58 -7.19
CA ASP A 85 -0.70 22.10 -5.90
C ASP A 85 0.72 21.62 -5.57
N GLU A 86 1.57 22.56 -5.13
CA GLU A 86 2.99 22.29 -4.84
C GLU A 86 3.14 21.39 -3.62
N TYR A 87 2.35 21.64 -2.58
CA TYR A 87 2.35 20.82 -1.37
C TYR A 87 1.93 19.38 -1.67
N MET A 88 0.83 19.15 -2.41
CA MET A 88 0.44 17.78 -2.80
C MET A 88 1.52 17.06 -3.61
N ARG A 89 2.22 17.78 -4.50
CA ARG A 89 3.31 17.21 -5.30
C ARG A 89 4.48 16.78 -4.43
N ASP A 90 4.85 17.57 -3.43
CA ASP A 90 5.93 17.27 -2.50
C ASP A 90 5.57 16.10 -1.57
N VAL A 91 4.32 16.01 -1.11
CA VAL A 91 3.82 14.86 -0.33
C VAL A 91 3.95 13.58 -1.14
N VAL A 92 3.51 13.58 -2.40
CA VAL A 92 3.58 12.39 -3.29
C VAL A 92 5.02 12.01 -3.60
N ARG A 93 5.89 13.00 -3.83
CA ARG A 93 7.32 12.75 -4.06
C ARG A 93 7.99 12.12 -2.84
N THR A 94 7.65 12.59 -1.64
CA THR A 94 8.15 12.05 -0.38
C THR A 94 7.66 10.62 -0.18
N ALA A 95 6.36 10.37 -0.37
CA ALA A 95 5.78 9.04 -0.29
C ALA A 95 6.40 8.04 -1.28
N ASN A 96 6.64 8.45 -2.53
CA ASN A 96 7.31 7.62 -3.53
C ASN A 96 8.76 7.30 -3.13
N SER A 97 9.48 8.28 -2.57
CA SER A 97 10.87 8.09 -2.13
C SER A 97 10.96 7.14 -0.93
N CYS A 98 10.09 7.32 0.07
CA CYS A 98 10.01 6.44 1.24
C CYS A 98 9.61 5.01 0.85
N ALA A 99 8.60 4.85 -0.03
CA ALA A 99 8.17 3.54 -0.50
C ALA A 99 9.26 2.83 -1.31
N LEU A 100 9.96 3.55 -2.20
CA LEU A 100 11.09 3.00 -2.96
C LEU A 100 12.21 2.55 -2.01
N LEU A 101 12.55 3.35 -1.00
CA LEU A 101 13.56 3.00 -0.01
C LEU A 101 13.16 1.74 0.78
N ALA A 102 11.91 1.65 1.22
CA ALA A 102 11.41 0.46 1.92
C ALA A 102 11.45 -0.79 1.04
N LEU A 103 11.10 -0.67 -0.24
CA LEU A 103 11.20 -1.75 -1.22
C LEU A 103 12.65 -2.17 -1.46
N LEU A 104 13.58 -1.22 -1.60
CA LEU A 104 15.01 -1.50 -1.78
C LEU A 104 15.60 -2.22 -0.57
N VAL A 105 15.26 -1.79 0.65
CA VAL A 105 15.66 -2.48 1.87
C VAL A 105 15.11 -3.91 1.88
N THR A 106 13.85 -4.10 1.51
CA THR A 106 13.22 -5.44 1.43
C THR A 106 13.91 -6.32 0.39
N ILE A 107 14.25 -5.76 -0.79
CA ILE A 107 15.00 -6.45 -1.85
C ILE A 107 16.38 -6.85 -1.35
N PHE A 108 17.10 -5.93 -0.71
CA PHE A 108 18.44 -6.20 -0.20
C PHE A 108 18.42 -7.29 0.87
N MET A 109 17.46 -7.24 1.80
CA MET A 109 17.28 -8.30 2.78
C MET A 109 16.92 -9.64 2.12
N GLY A 110 16.04 -9.63 1.12
CA GLY A 110 15.73 -10.83 0.33
C GLY A 110 16.95 -11.42 -0.37
N LEU A 111 17.83 -10.59 -0.93
CA LEU A 111 19.08 -11.02 -1.55
C LEU A 111 20.07 -11.61 -0.54
N LEU A 112 20.22 -10.98 0.63
CA LEU A 112 21.07 -11.50 1.71
C LEU A 112 20.56 -12.86 2.20
N LEU A 113 19.25 -12.99 2.37
CA LEU A 113 18.61 -14.22 2.82
C LEU A 113 18.69 -15.34 1.77
N GLY A 114 18.41 -15.05 0.48
CA GLY A 114 18.59 -16.03 -0.60
C GLY A 114 20.07 -16.41 -0.83
N GLY A 115 21.00 -15.53 -0.47
CA GLY A 115 22.43 -15.86 -0.41
C GLY A 115 22.78 -16.80 0.74
N ALA A 116 22.01 -16.78 1.84
CA ALA A 116 22.23 -17.63 3.01
C ALA A 116 21.81 -19.09 2.79
N ASP A 117 21.00 -19.41 1.77
CA ASP A 117 20.74 -20.79 1.35
C ASP A 117 22.04 -21.50 0.96
N LYS A 118 23.01 -20.77 0.40
CA LYS A 118 24.36 -21.29 0.09
C LYS A 118 25.20 -21.57 1.34
N LEU A 119 24.76 -21.11 2.52
CA LEU A 119 25.39 -21.31 3.81
C LEU A 119 24.71 -22.40 4.65
N GLY A 120 23.71 -23.12 4.09
CA GLY A 120 23.06 -24.26 4.75
C GLY A 120 21.85 -23.90 5.63
N PHE A 121 21.30 -22.70 5.51
CA PHE A 121 20.00 -22.38 6.11
C PHE A 121 18.87 -22.89 5.19
N GLU A 122 18.03 -23.82 5.66
CA GLU A 122 16.83 -24.23 4.93
C GLU A 122 15.77 -23.12 4.97
N GLN A 123 15.67 -22.28 3.93
CA GLN A 123 14.65 -21.24 3.85
C GLN A 123 13.38 -21.69 3.13
N ASN A 124 12.61 -22.60 3.73
CA ASN A 124 11.28 -22.98 3.23
C ASN A 124 10.23 -21.84 3.31
N TRP A 125 10.56 -20.70 3.91
CA TRP A 125 9.64 -19.59 4.11
C TRP A 125 9.66 -18.54 2.98
N LEU A 126 10.71 -18.48 2.16
CA LEU A 126 10.97 -17.39 1.21
C LEU A 126 10.68 -17.80 -0.25
N SER A 127 9.46 -18.25 -0.52
CA SER A 127 9.02 -18.49 -1.91
C SER A 127 8.85 -17.18 -2.68
N LEU A 128 9.04 -17.20 -4.01
CA LEU A 128 8.85 -16.02 -4.87
C LEU A 128 7.47 -15.37 -4.68
N GLY A 129 6.44 -16.20 -4.48
CA GLY A 129 5.08 -15.74 -4.19
C GLY A 129 5.00 -14.95 -2.90
N ARG A 130 5.51 -15.50 -1.79
CA ARG A 130 5.52 -14.84 -0.47
C ARG A 130 6.37 -13.57 -0.47
N PHE A 131 7.50 -13.58 -1.18
CA PHE A 131 8.36 -12.42 -1.32
C PHE A 131 7.68 -11.28 -2.07
N THR A 132 6.98 -11.59 -3.18
CA THR A 132 6.19 -10.60 -3.92
C THR A 132 5.06 -10.04 -3.06
N MET A 133 4.35 -10.88 -2.29
CA MET A 133 3.31 -10.42 -1.37
C MET A 133 3.88 -9.48 -0.29
N LEU A 134 5.05 -9.80 0.26
CA LEU A 134 5.76 -8.97 1.23
C LEU A 134 6.13 -7.61 0.64
N GLN A 135 6.66 -7.58 -0.59
CA GLN A 135 7.01 -6.33 -1.28
C GLN A 135 5.78 -5.45 -1.50
N ILE A 136 4.67 -6.03 -1.98
CA ILE A 136 3.42 -5.28 -2.17
C ILE A 136 2.91 -4.75 -0.83
N ALA A 137 2.91 -5.58 0.23
CA ALA A 137 2.49 -5.17 1.55
C ALA A 137 3.31 -3.98 2.09
N ILE A 138 4.65 -4.11 2.12
CA ILE A 138 5.54 -3.07 2.65
C ILE A 138 5.46 -1.80 1.82
N GLY A 139 5.51 -1.92 0.49
CA GLY A 139 5.46 -0.76 -0.41
C GLY A 139 4.16 0.02 -0.26
N SER A 140 3.02 -0.67 -0.30
CA SER A 140 1.71 -0.03 -0.21
C SER A 140 1.43 0.55 1.17
N ILE A 141 1.81 -0.12 2.26
CA ILE A 141 1.67 0.41 3.63
C ILE A 141 2.56 1.63 3.83
N THR A 142 3.83 1.56 3.42
CA THR A 142 4.79 2.67 3.60
C THR A 142 4.33 3.90 2.84
N TRP A 143 3.91 3.72 1.58
CA TRP A 143 3.39 4.82 0.76
C TRP A 143 2.15 5.46 1.38
N ALA A 144 1.17 4.63 1.76
CA ALA A 144 -0.07 5.09 2.37
C ALA A 144 0.15 5.83 3.69
N MET A 145 0.99 5.27 4.58
CA MET A 145 1.29 5.87 5.87
C MET A 145 2.02 7.21 5.70
N THR A 146 2.96 7.29 4.75
CA THR A 146 3.68 8.55 4.48
C THR A 146 2.70 9.65 4.08
N ILE A 147 1.77 9.36 3.17
CA ILE A 147 0.75 10.33 2.76
C ILE A 147 -0.16 10.71 3.94
N LEU A 148 -0.69 9.73 4.67
CA LEU A 148 -1.63 10.01 5.75
C LEU A 148 -1.01 10.82 6.89
N VAL A 149 0.28 10.60 7.17
CA VAL A 149 1.04 11.40 8.16
C VAL A 149 1.31 12.79 7.61
N SER A 150 1.85 12.93 6.39
CA SER A 150 2.11 14.25 5.83
C SER A 150 0.85 15.10 5.71
N LEU A 151 -0.27 14.53 5.25
CA LEU A 151 -1.54 15.24 5.17
C LEU A 151 -2.12 15.62 6.53
N ARG A 152 -1.77 14.89 7.60
CA ARG A 152 -2.14 15.27 8.96
C ARG A 152 -1.30 16.46 9.43
N ASP A 153 0.01 16.38 9.26
CA ASP A 153 0.94 17.40 9.74
C ASP A 153 0.69 18.75 9.05
N GLY A 154 0.43 18.76 7.74
CA GLY A 154 0.05 19.98 7.01
C GLY A 154 -1.36 20.50 7.30
N ALA A 155 -2.15 19.84 8.15
CA ALA A 155 -3.41 20.38 8.67
C ALA A 155 -3.27 20.99 10.08
N GLU A 156 -2.12 20.76 10.74
CA GLU A 156 -1.77 21.33 12.05
C GLU A 156 -0.96 22.64 11.93
N GLU A 157 -0.49 23.00 10.73
CA GLU A 157 0.11 24.30 10.36
C GLU A 157 -0.91 25.31 9.81
#